data_AF-A0A3D4YF49-F1
#
_entry.id   AF-A0A3D4YF49-F1
#
_cell.length_a   1.000
_cell.length_b   1.000
_cell.length_c   1.000
_cell.angle_alpha   90.00
_cell.angle_beta   90.00
_cell.angle_gamma   90.00
#
_symmetry.space_group_name_H-M   'P 1'
#
loop_
_entity.id
_entity.type
_entity.pdbx_description
1 polymer ?
#
loop_
_entity_poly.entity_id
_entity_poly.type
_entity_poly.pdbx_seq_one_letter_code
_entity_poly.pdbx_strand_id
1 'polypeptide(L)'
;MTSSLIKMYHQVENYFFSGISTETLSVDENAIAYMTEVPVADLNLVYLKQAPESFIDTLNKSKMFFASKNLSFVVIMPDELCSSQIDNILIDNGCCKSGSSVAMVCDVN
;
A
#
# COMPACT_ATOMS: atom_id res chain seq x y z
N MET A 1 11.89 15.71 9.27
CA MET A 1 11.08 16.34 8.19
C MET A 1 9.90 17.03 8.83
N THR A 2 9.48 18.20 8.34
CA THR A 2 8.27 18.88 8.84
C THR A 2 7.03 18.12 8.37
N SER A 3 5.96 18.11 9.17
CA SER A 3 4.69 17.43 8.84
C SER A 3 4.11 17.83 7.46
N SER A 4 4.36 19.07 7.02
CA SER A 4 3.94 19.55 5.71
C SER A 4 4.64 18.85 4.55
N LEU A 5 5.94 18.59 4.66
CA LEU A 5 6.72 17.95 3.59
C LEU A 5 6.30 16.49 3.39
N ILE A 6 6.04 15.76 4.48
CA ILE A 6 5.55 14.38 4.46
C ILE A 6 4.18 14.30 3.75
N LYS A 7 3.29 15.28 4.01
CA LYS A 7 1.99 15.35 3.32
C LYS A 7 2.13 15.58 1.82
N MET A 8 3.00 16.51 1.40
CA MET A 8 3.27 16.73 -0.02
C MET A 8 3.87 15.49 -0.69
N TYR A 9 4.74 14.78 0.01
CA TYR A 9 5.31 13.54 -0.48
C TYR A 9 4.24 12.47 -0.78
N HIS A 10 3.36 12.19 0.19
CA HIS A 10 2.27 11.25 -0.02
C HIS A 10 1.27 11.69 -1.10
N GLN A 11 1.13 13.00 -1.35
CA GLN A 11 0.35 13.49 -2.48
C GLN A 11 1.02 13.15 -3.82
N VAL A 12 2.34 13.33 -3.94
CA VAL A 12 3.09 12.97 -5.15
C VAL A 12 3.05 11.47 -5.41
N GLU A 13 3.26 10.63 -4.38
CA GLU A 13 3.09 9.17 -4.51
C GLU A 13 1.69 8.81 -4.99
N ASN A 14 0.67 9.40 -4.38
CA ASN A 14 -0.72 9.17 -4.77
C ASN A 14 -0.97 9.56 -6.23
N TYR A 15 -0.45 10.71 -6.69
CA TYR A 15 -0.57 11.12 -8.08
C TYR A 15 0.13 10.14 -9.03
N PHE A 16 1.36 9.73 -8.71
CA PHE A 16 2.10 8.79 -9.53
C PHE A 16 1.38 7.45 -9.65
N PHE A 17 1.03 6.82 -8.51
CA PHE A 17 0.39 5.51 -8.51
C PHE A 17 -1.01 5.56 -9.13
N SER A 18 -1.81 6.59 -8.84
CA SER A 18 -3.11 6.75 -9.49
C SER A 18 -2.97 6.94 -11.00
N GLY A 19 -1.94 7.66 -11.46
CA GLY A 19 -1.72 7.95 -12.88
C GLY A 19 -1.31 6.73 -13.71
N ILE A 20 -0.72 5.71 -13.09
CA ILE A 20 -0.35 4.45 -13.75
C ILE A 20 -1.36 3.32 -13.51
N SER A 21 -2.36 3.55 -12.65
CA SER A 21 -3.38 2.55 -12.31
C SER A 21 -4.58 2.63 -13.25
N THR A 22 -5.13 1.48 -13.59
CA THR A 22 -6.42 1.37 -14.27
C THR A 22 -7.58 1.60 -13.29
N GLU A 23 -7.41 1.17 -12.03
CA GLU A 23 -8.41 1.33 -10.97
C GLU A 23 -7.74 1.61 -9.62
N THR A 24 -8.41 2.43 -8.80
CA THR A 24 -7.98 2.72 -7.43
C THR A 24 -9.15 2.55 -6.47
N LEU A 25 -8.87 2.02 -5.27
CA LEU A 25 -9.87 1.86 -4.21
C LEU A 25 -9.36 2.48 -2.90
N SER A 26 -10.14 3.40 -2.32
CA SER A 26 -9.93 3.78 -0.92
C SER A 26 -10.45 2.64 -0.03
N VAL A 27 -9.54 1.85 0.52
CA VAL A 27 -9.87 0.64 1.29
C VAL A 27 -10.38 1.04 2.69
N ASP A 28 -9.75 2.06 3.25
CA ASP A 28 -10.13 2.79 4.46
C ASP A 28 -9.53 4.22 4.39
N GLU A 29 -9.56 4.98 5.49
CA GLU A 29 -9.03 6.36 5.57
C GLU A 29 -7.50 6.45 5.43
N ASN A 30 -6.79 5.36 5.74
CA ASN A 30 -5.34 5.26 5.79
C ASN A 30 -4.76 4.31 4.71
N ALA A 31 -5.60 3.67 3.89
CA ALA A 31 -5.19 2.67 2.93
C ALA A 31 -5.81 2.91 1.54
N ILE A 32 -4.96 2.88 0.51
CA ILE A 32 -5.38 2.96 -0.89
C ILE A 32 -4.81 1.77 -1.66
N ALA A 33 -5.66 1.09 -2.42
CA ALA A 33 -5.26 0.06 -3.36
C ALA A 33 -5.17 0.63 -4.78
N TYR A 34 -4.12 0.25 -5.50
CA TYR A 34 -3.79 0.69 -6.85
C TYR A 34 -3.63 -0.54 -7.74
N MET A 35 -4.47 -0.67 -8.76
CA MET A 35 -4.48 -1.78 -9.69
C MET A 35 -3.99 -1.30 -11.06
N THR A 36 -2.92 -1.90 -11.57
CA THR A 36 -2.40 -1.61 -12.92
C THR A 36 -2.83 -2.66 -13.95
N GLU A 37 -3.46 -3.74 -13.50
CA GLU A 37 -3.82 -4.94 -14.27
C GLU A 37 -2.63 -5.73 -14.87
N VAL A 38 -1.39 -5.30 -14.61
CA VAL A 38 -0.22 -6.08 -14.98
C VAL A 38 -0.15 -7.31 -14.06
N PRO A 39 0.02 -8.54 -14.58
CA PRO A 39 0.01 -9.77 -13.76
C PRO A 39 1.34 -9.99 -13.02
N VAL A 40 1.82 -8.94 -12.34
CA VAL A 40 3.03 -8.93 -11.50
C VAL A 40 2.64 -8.27 -10.18
N ALA A 41 2.88 -8.96 -9.07
CA ALA A 41 2.45 -8.50 -7.74
C ALA A 41 3.00 -7.12 -7.39
N ASP A 42 4.28 -6.85 -7.68
CA ASP A 42 4.95 -5.58 -7.36
C ASP A 42 4.38 -4.36 -8.11
N LEU A 43 3.52 -4.58 -9.12
CA LEU A 43 2.85 -3.54 -9.88
C LEU A 43 1.39 -3.33 -9.46
N ASN A 44 0.91 -4.06 -8.47
CA ASN A 44 -0.41 -3.88 -7.88
C ASN A 44 -0.20 -3.76 -6.38
N LEU A 45 -0.60 -2.64 -5.78
CA LEU A 45 -0.17 -2.37 -4.42
C LEU A 45 -1.29 -1.80 -3.55
N VAL A 46 -1.25 -2.18 -2.29
CA VAL A 46 -1.99 -1.56 -1.20
C VAL A 46 -1.00 -0.72 -0.42
N TYR A 47 -1.20 0.59 -0.43
CA TYR A 47 -0.35 1.52 0.30
C TYR A 47 -1.03 1.94 1.60
N LEU A 48 -0.41 1.60 2.74
CA LEU A 48 -0.83 2.02 4.06
C LEU A 48 -0.06 3.27 4.46
N LYS A 49 -0.74 4.39 4.62
CA LYS A 49 -0.13 5.66 5.06
C LYS A 49 0.08 5.68 6.58
N GLN A 50 -0.83 5.05 7.31
CA GLN A 50 -0.87 4.96 8.76
C GLN A 50 -1.48 3.62 9.17
N ALA A 51 -1.45 3.30 10.47
CA ALA A 51 -2.14 2.14 11.00
C ALA A 51 -3.65 2.23 10.67
N PRO A 52 -4.23 1.25 9.97
CA PRO A 52 -5.66 1.18 9.80
C PRO A 52 -6.33 0.86 11.14
N GLU A 53 -7.60 1.22 11.28
CA GLU A 53 -8.40 0.87 12.46
C GLU A 53 -8.49 -0.66 12.65
N SER A 54 -8.61 -1.39 11.53
CA SER A 54 -8.62 -2.85 11.48
C SER A 54 -7.79 -3.35 10.29
N PHE A 55 -6.53 -3.71 10.56
CA PHE A 55 -5.62 -4.20 9.51
C PHE A 55 -6.16 -5.42 8.76
N ILE A 56 -6.86 -6.31 9.47
CA ILE A 56 -7.44 -7.52 8.87
C ILE A 56 -8.54 -7.18 7.88
N ASP A 57 -9.39 -6.20 8.19
CA ASP A 57 -10.47 -5.79 7.29
C ASP A 57 -9.91 -5.07 6.07
N THR A 58 -8.89 -4.23 6.25
CA THR A 58 -8.14 -3.60 5.17
C THR A 58 -7.54 -4.65 4.23
N LEU A 59 -6.90 -5.67 4.79
CA LEU A 59 -6.30 -6.75 4.02
C LEU A 59 -7.37 -7.56 3.26
N ASN A 60 -8.48 -7.91 3.90
CA ASN A 60 -9.56 -8.67 3.28
C ASN A 60 -10.24 -7.91 2.13
N LYS A 61 -10.54 -6.63 2.32
CA LYS A 61 -11.08 -5.77 1.26
C LYS A 61 -10.11 -5.67 0.07
N SER A 62 -8.82 -5.55 0.35
CA SER A 62 -7.79 -5.51 -0.68
C SER A 62 -7.73 -6.82 -1.47
N LYS A 63 -7.75 -7.97 -0.78
CA LYS A 63 -7.82 -9.28 -1.43
C LYS A 63 -9.02 -9.40 -2.35
N MET A 64 -10.20 -8.97 -1.91
CA MET A 64 -11.42 -8.99 -2.72
C MET A 64 -11.29 -8.11 -3.97
N PHE A 65 -10.70 -6.93 -3.83
CA PHE A 65 -10.49 -6.00 -4.93
C PHE A 65 -9.62 -6.62 -6.04
N PHE A 66 -8.44 -7.17 -5.70
CA PHE A 66 -7.55 -7.78 -6.69
C PHE A 66 -8.02 -9.15 -7.20
N ALA A 67 -8.77 -9.90 -6.38
CA ALA A 67 -9.35 -11.19 -6.79
C ALA A 67 -10.34 -11.04 -7.96
N SER A 68 -11.02 -9.89 -8.08
CA SER A 68 -11.95 -9.61 -9.19
C SER A 68 -11.29 -9.70 -10.58
N LYS A 69 -9.97 -9.50 -10.64
CA LYS A 69 -9.14 -9.58 -11.86
C LYS A 69 -8.10 -10.69 -11.82
N ASN A 70 -8.15 -11.58 -10.81
CA ASN A 70 -7.16 -12.64 -10.58
C ASN A 70 -5.72 -12.11 -10.49
N LEU A 71 -5.53 -10.98 -9.81
CA LEU A 71 -4.23 -10.34 -9.64
C LEU A 71 -3.65 -10.62 -8.24
N SER A 72 -2.34 -10.76 -8.17
CA SER A 72 -1.59 -10.68 -6.91
C SER A 72 -1.20 -9.22 -6.65
N PHE A 73 -0.96 -8.89 -5.38
CA PHE A 73 -0.60 -7.54 -4.96
C PHE A 73 0.44 -7.58 -3.83
N VAL A 74 1.08 -6.45 -3.60
CA VAL A 74 1.95 -6.21 -2.44
C VAL A 74 1.32 -5.22 -1.46
N VAL A 75 1.60 -5.38 -0.17
CA VAL A 75 1.27 -4.37 0.83
C VAL A 75 2.54 -3.58 1.13
N ILE A 76 2.45 -2.26 0.97
CA ILE A 76 3.52 -1.31 1.26
C ILE A 76 3.10 -0.50 2.48
N MET A 77 3.96 -0.42 3.48
CA MET A 77 3.71 0.33 4.70
C MET A 77 5.01 0.94 5.25
N PRO A 78 4.92 2.06 6.00
CA PRO A 78 6.05 2.60 6.75
C PRO A 78 6.64 1.58 7.72
N ASP A 79 7.97 1.62 7.88
CA ASP A 79 8.70 0.71 8.78
C ASP A 79 8.21 0.82 10.23
N GLU A 80 7.69 1.97 10.64
CA GLU A 80 7.12 2.18 11.97
C GLU A 80 5.85 1.36 12.23
N LEU A 81 5.18 0.89 11.17
CA LEU A 81 4.00 0.02 11.26
C LEU A 81 4.37 -1.48 11.26
N CYS A 82 5.60 -1.81 10.88
CA CYS A 82 6.12 -3.18 10.85
C CYS A 82 6.36 -3.69 12.28
N SER A 83 5.29 -4.14 12.93
CA SER A 83 5.35 -4.81 14.23
C SER A 83 5.16 -6.31 14.08
N SER A 84 5.65 -7.08 15.05
CA SER A 84 5.47 -8.55 15.07
C SER A 84 3.99 -8.97 15.03
N GLN A 85 3.08 -8.14 15.54
CA GLN A 85 1.64 -8.39 15.45
C GLN A 85 1.14 -8.30 14.00
N ILE A 86 1.55 -7.26 13.26
CA ILE A 86 1.18 -7.07 11.86
C ILE A 86 1.82 -8.15 10.98
N ASP A 87 3.08 -8.49 11.24
CA ASP A 87 3.77 -9.58 10.55
C ASP A 87 3.02 -10.92 10.72
N ASN A 88 2.61 -11.26 11.94
CA ASN A 88 1.84 -12.48 12.20
C ASN A 88 0.50 -12.46 11.45
N ILE A 89 -0.23 -11.33 11.47
CA ILE A 89 -1.49 -11.20 10.73
C ILE A 89 -1.26 -11.42 9.23
N LEU A 90 -0.21 -10.84 8.65
CA LEU A 90 0.15 -11.01 7.24
C LEU A 90 0.48 -12.48 6.91
N ILE A 91 1.32 -13.13 7.72
CA ILE A 91 1.74 -14.52 7.54
C ILE A 91 0.54 -15.47 7.63
N ASP A 92 -0.29 -15.32 8.67
CA ASP A 92 -1.51 -16.12 8.87
C ASP A 92 -2.51 -15.95 7.71
N ASN A 93 -2.38 -14.85 6.96
CA ASN A 93 -3.21 -14.52 5.81
C ASN A 93 -2.56 -14.83 4.45
N GLY A 94 -1.44 -15.56 4.43
CA GLY A 94 -0.78 -16.01 3.21
C GLY A 94 0.11 -14.97 2.52
N CYS A 95 0.42 -13.86 3.20
CA CYS A 95 1.40 -12.90 2.72
C CYS A 95 2.82 -13.32 3.15
N CYS A 96 3.81 -13.02 2.32
CA CYS A 96 5.22 -13.17 2.65
C CYS A 96 5.92 -11.81 2.55
N LYS A 97 6.99 -11.63 3.34
CA LYS A 97 7.81 -10.43 3.28
C LYS A 97 8.60 -10.43 1.97
N SER A 98 8.34 -9.43 1.11
CA SER A 98 8.98 -9.31 -0.21
C SER A 98 10.30 -8.52 -0.15
N GLY A 99 10.38 -7.47 0.68
CA GLY A 99 11.59 -6.65 0.83
C GLY A 99 11.36 -5.36 1.62
N SER A 100 12.36 -4.49 1.59
CA SER A 100 12.29 -3.11 2.08
C SER A 100 12.65 -2.17 0.92
N SER A 101 12.01 -1.01 0.87
CA SER A 101 12.29 0.03 -0.13
C SER A 101 12.51 1.36 0.57
N VAL A 102 13.04 2.34 -0.16
CA VAL A 102 13.18 3.71 0.32
C VAL A 102 12.11 4.58 -0.32
N ALA A 103 11.52 5.47 0.47
CA ALA A 103 10.65 6.52 -0.04
C ALA A 103 11.42 7.32 -1.11
N MET A 104 10.78 7.59 -2.25
CA MET A 104 11.33 8.55 -3.21
C MET A 104 11.36 9.92 -2.53
N VAL A 105 12.41 10.72 -2.68
CA VAL A 105 12.40 12.09 -2.14
C VAL A 105 12.67 13.03 -3.29
N CYS A 106 11.74 13.97 -3.53
CA CYS A 106 11.97 15.06 -4.45
C CYS A 106 12.67 16.18 -3.66
N ASP A 107 13.94 16.41 -3.93
CA ASP A 107 14.70 17.51 -3.35
C ASP A 107 14.27 18.81 -4.04
N VAL A 108 13.37 19.56 -3.40
CA VAL A 108 12.96 20.89 -3.85
C VAL A 108 13.90 21.91 -3.21
N ASN A 109 14.96 22.26 -3.94
CA ASN A 109 15.83 23.40 -3.65
C ASN A 109 15.10 24.72 -3.91
#